data_AF-A0A1J5VXM9-F1
#
_entry.id   AF-A0A1J5VXM9-F1
#
_cell.length_a   1.000
_cell.length_b   1.000
_cell.length_c   1.000
_cell.angle_alpha   90.00
_cell.angle_beta   90.00
_cell.angle_gamma   90.00
#
_symmetry.space_group_name_H-M   'P 1'
#
loop_
_entity.id
_entity.type
_entity.pdbx_description
1 polymer ?
#
loop_
_entity_poly.entity_id
_entity_poly.type
_entity_poly.pdbx_seq_one_letter_code
_entity_poly.pdbx_strand_id
1 'polypeptide(L)'
;MVAILHNDHFQNFKRYAVPKAQLIIADIPYNLGTNAYGSSPLWYVDGDNKNGESHLAGKQFFDTDKNFKVPEFMHFATRMLKPESKVRGESPCMIVFCSFEQQFPLIEEAKKYGFNRYINLVFKKRTSPQVLKANMRVVGNAEYALIFYRERLPKFNNQGRMVMNVMDWVPDRKTPKVHPTQKPVPLLERLIYLFTDPGDVVIDPCAGSGSTLIAAENLGRKGYGFEIKKEFCHAFNNQVHPSVEEGLPLWDTSANTAKRRTSA
;
A
#
# COMPACT_ATOMS: atom_id res chain seq x y z
N MET A 1 -14.89 -12.52 4.76
CA MET A 1 -13.68 -13.31 4.39
C MET A 1 -12.72 -13.24 5.58
N VAL A 2 -11.38 -13.21 5.48
CA VAL A 2 -10.52 -13.13 6.68
C VAL A 2 -9.36 -12.15 6.45
N ALA A 3 -9.25 -11.14 7.31
CA ALA A 3 -8.05 -10.31 7.51
C ALA A 3 -7.30 -10.75 8.77
N ILE A 4 -6.03 -11.14 8.63
CA ILE A 4 -5.18 -11.54 9.76
C ILE A 4 -3.95 -10.65 9.80
N LEU A 5 -3.76 -9.94 10.91
CA LEU A 5 -2.55 -9.18 11.21
C LEU A 5 -1.72 -9.91 12.26
N HIS A 6 -0.53 -10.38 11.87
CA HIS A 6 0.42 -11.01 12.78
C HIS A 6 1.28 -9.94 13.45
N ASN A 7 1.33 -9.96 14.79
CA ASN A 7 2.28 -9.14 15.53
C ASN A 7 3.68 -9.80 15.54
N ASP A 8 4.34 -9.79 14.40
CA ASP A 8 5.69 -10.34 14.21
C ASP A 8 6.35 -9.69 12.98
N HIS A 9 7.65 -9.87 12.84
CA HIS A 9 8.39 -9.45 11.66
C HIS A 9 8.09 -10.39 10.48
N PHE A 10 7.90 -9.87 9.27
CA PHE A 10 7.57 -10.67 8.08
C PHE A 10 8.60 -11.76 7.77
N GLN A 11 9.86 -11.63 8.21
CA GLN A 11 10.87 -12.68 8.06
C GLN A 11 10.49 -14.00 8.77
N ASN A 12 9.65 -13.93 9.82
CA ASN A 12 9.16 -15.08 10.55
C ASN A 12 7.96 -15.75 9.88
N PHE A 13 7.61 -15.37 8.64
CA PHE A 13 6.43 -15.86 7.92
C PHE A 13 6.30 -17.38 7.88
N LYS A 14 7.40 -18.14 7.92
CA LYS A 14 7.36 -19.62 7.91
C LYS A 14 6.61 -20.22 9.11
N ARG A 15 6.47 -19.47 10.21
CA ARG A 15 5.73 -19.91 11.41
C ARG A 15 4.22 -19.77 11.23
N TYR A 16 3.80 -18.94 10.29
CA TYR A 16 2.43 -18.64 9.97
C TYR A 16 2.13 -19.37 8.67
N ALA A 17 1.13 -20.26 8.65
CA ALA A 17 0.77 -21.03 7.45
C ALA A 17 0.10 -20.14 6.36
N VAL A 18 0.70 -18.99 6.05
CA VAL A 18 0.23 -17.99 5.09
C VAL A 18 0.34 -18.60 3.68
N PRO A 19 -0.78 -18.69 2.94
CA PRO A 19 -0.72 -19.18 1.58
C PRO A 19 0.00 -18.18 0.65
N LYS A 20 0.45 -18.65 -0.51
CA LYS A 20 1.10 -17.77 -1.49
C LYS A 20 0.13 -16.75 -2.07
N ALA A 21 0.60 -15.52 -2.20
CA ALA A 21 -0.17 -14.37 -2.65
C ALA A 21 -0.31 -14.29 -4.16
N GLN A 22 -1.48 -13.83 -4.60
CA GLN A 22 -1.67 -13.26 -5.93
C GLN A 22 -1.05 -11.86 -6.01
N LEU A 23 -1.18 -11.08 -4.93
CA LEU A 23 -0.70 -9.72 -4.83
C LEU A 23 0.02 -9.51 -3.49
N ILE A 24 1.23 -8.97 -3.55
CA ILE A 24 1.87 -8.35 -2.39
C ILE A 24 1.76 -6.83 -2.54
N ILE A 25 1.35 -6.12 -1.50
CA ILE A 25 1.34 -4.65 -1.49
C ILE A 25 1.99 -4.16 -0.20
N ALA A 26 2.89 -3.18 -0.30
CA ALA A 26 3.64 -2.70 0.85
C ALA A 26 3.94 -1.20 0.74
N ASP A 27 3.81 -0.47 1.85
CA ASP A 27 4.40 0.85 2.05
C ASP A 27 5.64 0.67 2.90
N ILE A 28 6.76 0.40 2.24
CA ILE A 28 8.02 0.12 2.94
C ILE A 28 8.59 1.40 3.55
N PRO A 29 9.30 1.31 4.68
CA PRO A 29 10.04 2.41 5.26
C PRO A 29 10.89 3.18 4.25
N TYR A 30 10.79 4.49 4.33
CA TYR A 30 11.58 5.39 3.53
C TYR A 30 12.93 5.54 4.22
N ASN A 31 13.93 4.73 3.86
CA ASN A 31 15.32 4.88 4.33
C ASN A 31 15.97 6.15 3.73
N LEU A 32 15.26 7.29 3.79
CA LEU A 32 15.76 8.61 3.48
C LEU A 32 16.70 8.96 4.63
N GLY A 33 18.00 8.85 4.40
CA GLY A 33 19.00 9.21 5.41
C GLY A 33 18.75 10.62 5.91
N THR A 34 18.39 10.76 7.19
CA THR A 34 18.34 11.96 8.07
C THR A 34 17.79 13.31 7.55
N ASN A 35 17.44 13.46 6.26
CA ASN A 35 17.20 14.73 5.58
C ASN A 35 15.86 14.73 4.83
N ALA A 36 14.82 14.10 5.38
CA ALA A 36 13.45 14.37 4.94
C ALA A 36 13.02 15.76 5.43
N TYR A 37 13.61 16.83 4.88
CA TYR A 37 13.42 18.21 5.31
C TYR A 37 11.93 18.64 5.25
N GLY A 38 11.24 18.62 6.40
CA GLY A 38 10.05 19.42 6.71
C GLY A 38 8.90 19.35 5.70
N SER A 39 8.53 18.19 5.21
CA SER A 39 7.40 18.02 4.26
C SER A 39 6.09 17.57 4.92
N SER A 40 6.09 17.34 6.25
CA SER A 40 4.91 16.90 7.00
C SER A 40 4.50 17.97 8.02
N PRO A 41 3.20 18.32 8.13
CA PRO A 41 2.72 19.25 9.17
C PRO A 41 3.07 18.78 10.58
N LEU A 42 3.24 17.47 10.78
CA LEU A 42 3.64 16.87 12.06
C LEU A 42 5.01 17.37 12.57
N TRP A 43 5.80 18.04 11.73
CA TRP A 43 7.09 18.65 12.10
C TRP A 43 6.93 19.97 12.83
N TYR A 44 5.71 20.51 12.88
CA TYR A 44 5.43 21.80 13.48
C TYR A 44 4.39 21.67 14.58
N VAL A 45 4.50 22.48 15.63
CA VAL A 45 3.51 22.52 16.71
C VAL A 45 2.15 22.90 16.08
N ASP A 46 1.14 22.06 16.31
CA ASP A 46 -0.21 22.17 15.72
C ASP A 46 -0.27 22.20 14.18
N GLY A 47 0.79 21.76 13.50
CA GLY A 47 0.85 21.79 12.04
C GLY A 47 1.27 23.12 11.43
N ASP A 48 1.61 24.13 12.25
CA ASP A 48 1.96 25.48 11.81
C ASP A 48 3.42 25.82 12.13
N ASN A 49 4.19 26.14 11.09
CA ASN A 49 5.61 26.48 11.23
C ASN A 49 5.88 27.74 12.06
N LYS A 50 4.88 28.62 12.21
CA LYS A 50 4.99 29.82 13.04
C LYS A 50 5.02 29.49 14.53
N ASN A 51 4.48 28.33 14.91
CA ASN A 51 4.43 27.86 16.29
C ASN A 51 5.71 27.11 16.69
N GLY A 52 6.71 27.05 15.80
CA GLY A 52 7.97 26.36 16.02
C GLY A 52 7.91 24.88 15.67
N GLU A 53 9.08 24.25 15.77
CA GLU A 53 9.28 22.84 15.50
C GLU A 53 8.63 21.96 16.58
N SER A 54 7.93 20.90 16.17
CA SER A 54 7.36 19.94 17.11
C SER A 54 8.47 19.04 17.69
N HIS A 55 8.14 18.27 18.74
CA HIS A 55 9.05 17.25 19.29
C HIS A 55 9.41 16.12 18.29
N LEU A 56 8.77 16.08 17.12
CA LEU A 56 9.02 15.17 16.00
C LEU A 56 9.90 15.80 14.90
N ALA A 57 10.13 17.11 14.93
CA ALA A 57 11.00 17.79 13.98
C ALA A 57 12.44 17.29 14.08
N GLY A 58 13.05 16.99 12.93
CA GLY A 58 14.42 16.46 12.87
C GLY A 58 14.58 15.03 13.42
N LYS A 59 13.52 14.41 13.95
CA LYS A 59 13.51 12.99 14.34
C LYS A 59 12.97 12.16 13.17
N GLN A 60 13.62 11.04 12.90
CA GLN A 60 13.07 10.02 12.00
C GLN A 60 11.78 9.47 12.61
N PHE A 61 10.70 9.41 11.81
CA PHE A 61 9.35 9.13 12.27
C PHE A 61 9.18 7.78 12.96
N PHE A 62 10.02 6.79 12.63
CA PHE A 62 9.95 5.47 13.23
C PHE A 62 11.34 4.88 13.51
N ASP A 63 11.51 4.30 14.70
CA ASP A 63 12.72 3.52 15.06
C ASP A 63 12.86 2.24 14.22
N THR A 64 11.74 1.78 13.64
CA THR A 64 11.68 0.60 12.76
C THR A 64 12.32 0.84 11.39
N ASP A 65 12.44 2.11 10.97
CA ASP A 65 13.02 2.49 9.68
C ASP A 65 14.53 2.20 9.65
N LYS A 66 15.22 2.23 10.80
CA LYS A 66 16.68 2.00 10.87
C LYS A 66 17.11 0.61 10.40
N ASN A 67 16.24 -0.38 10.52
CA ASN A 67 16.59 -1.79 10.33
C ASN A 67 15.88 -2.45 9.14
N PHE A 68 15.02 -1.72 8.40
CA PHE A 68 14.35 -2.31 7.25
C PHE A 68 15.34 -2.52 6.11
N LYS A 69 15.50 -3.77 5.69
CA LYS A 69 16.38 -4.16 4.59
C LYS A 69 15.54 -4.58 3.38
N VAL A 70 15.57 -3.75 2.34
CA VAL A 70 14.96 -4.04 1.04
C VAL A 70 15.32 -5.44 0.51
N PRO A 71 16.58 -5.92 0.59
CA PRO A 71 16.93 -7.29 0.18
C PRO A 71 16.12 -8.40 0.88
N GLU A 72 15.82 -8.24 2.18
CA GLU A 72 15.05 -9.22 2.95
C GLU A 72 13.57 -9.19 2.54
N PHE A 73 13.03 -8.00 2.28
CA PHE A 73 11.69 -7.82 1.72
C PHE A 73 11.56 -8.44 0.31
N MET A 74 12.54 -8.19 -0.57
CA MET A 74 12.54 -8.78 -1.92
C MET A 74 12.64 -10.31 -1.86
N HIS A 75 13.47 -10.85 -0.96
CA HIS A 75 13.53 -12.28 -0.71
C HIS A 75 12.17 -12.85 -0.26
N PHE A 76 11.52 -12.19 0.71
CA PHE A 76 10.18 -12.55 1.17
C PHE A 76 9.18 -12.55 0.01
N ALA A 77 9.14 -11.48 -0.79
CA ALA A 77 8.22 -11.34 -1.90
C ALA A 77 8.40 -12.45 -2.95
N THR A 78 9.64 -12.79 -3.29
CA THR A 78 9.95 -13.89 -4.22
C THR A 78 9.44 -15.25 -3.71
N ARG A 79 9.49 -15.49 -2.39
CA ARG A 79 9.03 -16.75 -1.79
C ARG A 79 7.51 -16.81 -1.65
N MET A 80 6.88 -15.68 -1.37
CA MET A 80 5.46 -15.60 -1.02
C MET A 80 4.53 -15.32 -2.20
N LEU A 81 5.00 -14.74 -3.30
CA LEU A 81 4.18 -14.69 -4.52
C LEU A 81 3.99 -16.09 -5.11
N LYS A 82 2.82 -16.32 -5.70
CA LYS A 82 2.58 -17.49 -6.56
C LYS A 82 3.64 -17.56 -7.69
N PRO A 83 3.86 -18.75 -8.28
CA PRO A 83 4.56 -18.86 -9.56
C PRO A 83 3.82 -18.10 -10.66
N GLU A 84 4.51 -17.75 -11.74
CA GLU A 84 3.86 -17.13 -12.90
C GLU A 84 2.86 -18.07 -13.56
N SER A 85 1.70 -17.54 -13.92
CA SER A 85 0.69 -18.28 -14.65
C SER A 85 1.13 -18.49 -16.10
N LYS A 86 0.77 -19.64 -16.69
CA LYS A 86 0.90 -19.85 -18.15
C LYS A 86 -0.20 -19.13 -18.94
N VAL A 87 -1.29 -18.78 -18.27
CA VAL A 87 -2.35 -17.97 -18.86
C VAL A 87 -1.90 -16.52 -18.91
N ARG A 88 -2.07 -15.87 -20.06
CA ARG A 88 -1.70 -14.47 -20.26
C ARG A 88 -2.52 -13.57 -19.35
N GLY A 89 -1.85 -12.64 -18.66
CA GLY A 89 -2.54 -11.67 -17.81
C GLY A 89 -3.17 -12.30 -16.58
N GLU A 90 -2.55 -13.33 -16.01
CA GLU A 90 -3.00 -14.01 -14.79
C GLU A 90 -1.85 -14.14 -13.76
N SER A 91 -0.67 -13.61 -14.08
CA SER A 91 0.50 -13.75 -13.21
C SER A 91 0.41 -12.85 -11.98
N PRO A 92 1.05 -13.24 -10.87
CA PRO A 92 1.06 -12.43 -9.65
C PRO A 92 2.03 -11.25 -9.79
N CYS A 93 1.82 -10.22 -8.99
CA CYS A 93 2.70 -9.06 -8.93
C CYS A 93 2.86 -8.53 -7.50
N MET A 94 3.77 -7.58 -7.36
CA MET A 94 3.98 -6.83 -6.14
C MET A 94 3.79 -5.33 -6.42
N ILE A 95 3.17 -4.60 -5.50
CA ILE A 95 3.06 -3.14 -5.53
C ILE A 95 3.82 -2.59 -4.33
N VAL A 96 4.81 -1.73 -4.59
CA VAL A 96 5.64 -1.13 -3.53
C VAL A 96 5.49 0.38 -3.58
N PHE A 97 4.84 0.97 -2.58
CA PHE A 97 4.84 2.42 -2.39
C PHE A 97 6.24 2.88 -1.99
N CYS A 98 6.65 4.02 -2.53
CA CYS A 98 8.01 4.54 -2.34
C CYS A 98 8.07 6.04 -2.67
N SER A 99 9.18 6.70 -2.29
CA SER A 99 9.40 8.10 -2.67
C SER A 99 9.88 8.16 -4.11
N PHE A 100 9.85 9.35 -4.69
CA PHE A 100 10.42 9.57 -6.01
C PHE A 100 11.89 9.14 -6.08
N GLU A 101 12.71 9.51 -5.08
CA GLU A 101 14.14 9.17 -5.08
C GLU A 101 14.40 7.66 -4.90
N GLN A 102 13.48 6.93 -4.28
CA GLN A 102 13.63 5.49 -4.03
C GLN A 102 13.31 4.61 -5.23
N GLN A 103 12.63 5.12 -6.26
CA GLN A 103 12.16 4.30 -7.38
C GLN A 103 13.28 3.53 -8.08
N PHE A 104 14.33 4.22 -8.53
CA PHE A 104 15.43 3.57 -9.25
C PHE A 104 16.24 2.61 -8.38
N PRO A 105 16.65 2.95 -7.15
CA PRO A 105 17.27 1.99 -6.24
C PRO A 105 16.42 0.73 -6.02
N LEU A 106 15.10 0.88 -5.85
CA LEU A 106 14.18 -0.26 -5.70
C LEU A 106 14.10 -1.11 -6.97
N ILE A 107 14.08 -0.50 -8.16
CA ILE A 107 14.09 -1.21 -9.43
C ILE A 107 15.35 -2.06 -9.60
N GLU A 108 16.52 -1.48 -9.32
CA GLU A 108 17.79 -2.19 -9.43
C GLU A 108 17.89 -3.33 -8.41
N GLU A 109 17.38 -3.13 -7.20
CA GLU A 109 17.32 -4.21 -6.20
C GLU A 109 16.34 -5.31 -6.62
N ALA A 110 15.13 -4.96 -7.10
CA ALA A 110 14.10 -5.91 -7.50
C ALA A 110 14.57 -6.85 -8.63
N LYS A 111 15.35 -6.34 -9.59
CA LYS A 111 15.96 -7.13 -10.68
C LYS A 111 16.83 -8.27 -10.16
N LYS A 112 17.60 -8.05 -9.09
CA LYS A 112 18.45 -9.09 -8.46
C LYS A 112 17.64 -10.28 -7.94
N TYR A 113 16.35 -10.08 -7.70
CA TYR A 113 15.41 -11.10 -7.20
C TYR A 113 14.46 -11.64 -8.29
N GLY A 114 14.71 -11.30 -9.57
CA GLY A 114 13.96 -11.80 -10.72
C GLY A 114 12.72 -10.99 -11.08
N PHE A 115 12.50 -9.83 -10.46
CA PHE A 115 11.45 -8.89 -10.87
C PHE A 115 11.98 -7.95 -11.95
N ASN A 116 12.09 -8.47 -13.16
CA ASN A 116 12.77 -7.80 -14.28
C ASN A 116 11.93 -6.71 -14.94
N ARG A 117 10.63 -6.62 -14.60
CA ARG A 117 9.70 -5.68 -15.20
C ARG A 117 9.03 -4.84 -14.14
N TYR A 118 8.74 -3.59 -14.49
CA TYR A 118 8.05 -2.66 -13.60
C TYR A 118 7.11 -1.72 -14.35
N ILE A 119 6.12 -1.17 -13.63
CA ILE A 119 5.26 -0.08 -14.07
C ILE A 119 5.21 0.96 -12.95
N ASN A 120 5.49 2.22 -13.27
CA ASN A 120 5.38 3.33 -12.32
C ASN A 120 3.92 3.77 -12.16
N LEU A 121 3.45 3.86 -10.93
CA LEU A 121 2.16 4.42 -10.53
C LEU A 121 2.36 5.77 -9.85
N VAL A 122 1.53 6.73 -10.22
CA VAL A 122 1.53 8.08 -9.66
C VAL A 122 0.16 8.37 -9.07
N PHE A 123 0.10 8.68 -7.78
CA PHE A 123 -1.14 9.01 -7.09
C PHE A 123 -1.22 10.52 -6.85
N LYS A 124 -2.09 11.20 -7.59
CA LYS A 124 -2.29 12.64 -7.51
C LYS A 124 -3.15 12.98 -6.29
N LYS A 125 -2.54 13.64 -5.31
CA LYS A 125 -3.22 14.22 -4.16
C LYS A 125 -3.86 15.55 -4.52
N ARG A 126 -5.02 15.83 -3.91
CA ARG A 126 -5.75 17.09 -4.06
C ARG A 126 -5.05 18.25 -3.35
N THR A 127 -4.32 17.96 -2.29
CA THR A 127 -3.60 18.93 -1.48
C THR A 127 -2.14 18.50 -1.33
N SER A 128 -1.28 19.46 -1.01
CA SER A 128 0.11 19.17 -0.63
C SER A 128 0.44 19.89 0.67
N PRO A 129 1.07 19.21 1.65
CA PRO A 129 1.54 19.86 2.86
C PRO A 129 2.63 20.91 2.58
N GLN A 130 3.31 20.84 1.43
CA GLN A 130 4.32 21.82 1.01
C GLN A 130 3.71 23.19 0.67
N VAL A 131 2.40 23.28 0.42
CA VAL A 131 1.68 24.55 0.20
C VAL A 131 1.80 25.47 1.43
N LEU A 132 2.07 24.92 2.61
CA LEU A 132 2.24 25.67 3.86
C LEU A 132 3.62 26.35 3.99
N LYS A 133 4.56 26.12 3.07
CA LYS A 133 5.83 26.85 3.02
C LYS A 133 5.66 28.10 2.16
N ALA A 134 5.78 29.27 2.80
CA ALA A 134 5.79 30.55 2.10
C ALA A 134 6.86 30.52 0.99
N ASN A 135 6.51 30.97 -0.22
CA ASN A 135 7.35 31.08 -1.43
C ASN A 135 7.59 29.84 -2.34
N MET A 136 6.95 28.69 -2.13
CA MET A 136 7.05 27.57 -3.10
C MET A 136 6.21 27.81 -4.37
N ARG A 137 6.84 27.82 -5.55
CA ARG A 137 6.16 28.00 -6.86
C ARG A 137 5.78 26.70 -7.56
N VAL A 138 6.50 25.61 -7.30
CA VAL A 138 6.18 24.26 -7.79
C VAL A 138 6.02 23.37 -6.58
N VAL A 139 4.87 22.73 -6.45
CA VAL A 139 4.49 22.00 -5.24
C VAL A 139 4.27 20.53 -5.59
N GLY A 140 5.01 19.64 -4.93
CA GLY A 140 4.82 18.20 -5.10
C GLY A 140 3.50 17.78 -4.47
N ASN A 141 2.60 17.20 -5.26
CA ASN A 141 1.31 16.69 -4.80
C ASN A 141 1.11 15.20 -5.18
N ALA A 142 2.18 14.47 -5.43
CA ALA A 142 2.11 13.07 -5.83
C ALA A 142 2.67 12.14 -4.76
N GLU A 143 2.08 10.94 -4.67
CA GLU A 143 2.74 9.75 -4.12
C GLU A 143 3.06 8.78 -5.26
N TYR A 144 4.00 7.86 -5.02
CA TYR A 144 4.47 6.93 -6.03
C TYR A 144 4.41 5.49 -5.55
N ALA A 145 4.21 4.57 -6.49
CA ALA A 145 4.44 3.16 -6.27
C ALA A 145 4.96 2.50 -7.54
N LEU A 146 5.59 1.34 -7.39
CA LEU A 146 6.03 0.51 -8.50
C LEU A 146 5.27 -0.82 -8.47
N ILE A 147 4.67 -1.18 -9.59
CA ILE A 147 4.22 -2.55 -9.83
C ILE A 147 5.44 -3.32 -10.32
N PHE A 148 5.89 -4.31 -9.58
CA PHE A 148 6.94 -5.25 -9.95
C PHE A 148 6.34 -6.59 -10.39
N TYR A 149 6.85 -7.13 -11.48
CA TYR A 149 6.52 -8.47 -11.95
C TYR A 149 7.73 -9.10 -12.63
N ARG A 150 7.64 -10.40 -12.89
CA ARG A 150 8.75 -11.17 -13.47
C ARG A 150 8.75 -10.99 -14.98
N GLU A 151 8.30 -11.95 -15.77
CA GLU A 151 8.31 -11.86 -17.24
C GLU A 151 6.90 -11.73 -17.84
N ARG A 152 5.93 -12.41 -17.25
CA ARG A 152 4.56 -12.47 -17.74
C ARG A 152 3.71 -11.38 -17.13
N LEU A 153 2.85 -10.81 -17.97
CA LEU A 153 1.95 -9.75 -17.57
C LEU A 153 1.09 -10.18 -16.37
N PRO A 154 0.95 -9.30 -15.38
CA PRO A 154 0.16 -9.60 -14.20
C PRO A 154 -1.34 -9.65 -14.50
N LYS A 155 -2.10 -10.19 -13.55
CA LYS A 155 -3.57 -10.11 -13.56
C LYS A 155 -4.04 -8.68 -13.74
N PHE A 156 -5.06 -8.48 -14.59
CA PHE A 156 -5.60 -7.15 -14.82
C PHE A 156 -7.11 -7.17 -15.07
N ASN A 157 -7.88 -6.95 -14.00
CA ASN A 157 -9.33 -6.84 -14.02
C ASN A 157 -9.77 -5.46 -14.51
N ASN A 158 -9.62 -5.23 -15.80
CA ASN A 158 -9.89 -3.95 -16.46
C ASN A 158 -11.06 -3.99 -17.45
N GLN A 159 -11.71 -5.15 -17.61
CA GLN A 159 -12.78 -5.36 -18.58
C GLN A 159 -12.39 -4.93 -20.01
N GLY A 160 -11.12 -5.12 -20.38
CA GLY A 160 -10.59 -4.73 -21.69
C GLY A 160 -10.24 -3.25 -21.83
N ARG A 161 -10.40 -2.42 -20.78
CA ARG A 161 -10.10 -0.98 -20.82
C ARG A 161 -8.67 -0.67 -20.39
N MET A 162 -8.08 0.39 -20.94
CA MET A 162 -6.80 0.88 -20.41
C MET A 162 -6.98 1.43 -18.99
N VAL A 163 -5.99 1.20 -18.14
CA VAL A 163 -5.89 1.81 -16.82
C VAL A 163 -4.69 2.73 -16.83
N MET A 164 -4.95 4.02 -16.63
CA MET A 164 -3.90 5.02 -16.58
C MET A 164 -3.06 4.84 -15.32
N ASN A 165 -1.75 4.99 -15.47
CA ASN A 165 -0.81 4.85 -14.37
C ASN A 165 -0.81 6.06 -13.42
N VAL A 166 -1.46 7.16 -13.81
CA VAL A 166 -1.78 8.29 -12.94
C VAL A 166 -3.20 8.12 -12.40
N MET A 167 -3.34 8.05 -11.07
CA MET A 167 -4.62 7.83 -10.39
C MET A 167 -4.86 8.93 -9.35
N ASP A 168 -6.11 9.33 -9.15
CA ASP A 168 -6.44 10.26 -8.07
C ASP A 168 -6.35 9.59 -6.70
N TRP A 169 -5.73 10.26 -5.74
CA TRP A 169 -5.71 9.87 -4.35
C TRP A 169 -7.05 10.22 -3.71
N VAL A 170 -7.93 9.23 -3.58
CA VAL A 170 -9.23 9.38 -2.94
C VAL A 170 -9.04 9.41 -1.42
N PRO A 171 -9.41 10.49 -0.71
CA PRO A 171 -9.32 10.53 0.74
C PRO A 171 -10.23 9.48 1.39
N ASP A 172 -9.72 8.84 2.44
CA ASP A 172 -10.51 7.97 3.30
C ASP A 172 -11.06 8.79 4.48
N ARG A 173 -12.37 8.73 4.69
CA ARG A 173 -13.09 9.41 5.78
C ARG A 173 -13.83 8.43 6.70
N LYS A 174 -13.81 7.14 6.37
CA LYS A 174 -14.58 6.12 7.07
C LYS A 174 -13.71 5.30 8.01
N THR A 175 -12.52 4.95 7.55
CA THR A 175 -11.60 4.12 8.33
C THR A 175 -10.93 4.97 9.42
N PRO A 176 -10.95 4.53 10.70
CA PRO A 176 -10.21 5.21 11.75
C PRO A 176 -8.73 5.37 11.42
N LYS A 177 -8.20 6.57 11.65
CA LYS A 177 -6.79 6.89 11.39
C LYS A 177 -5.95 6.53 12.61
N VAL A 178 -5.27 5.39 12.56
CA VAL A 178 -4.46 4.86 13.68
C VAL A 178 -2.96 4.89 13.40
N HIS A 179 -2.56 5.11 12.14
CA HIS A 179 -1.16 5.21 11.72
C HIS A 179 -0.92 6.54 10.96
N PRO A 180 0.22 7.23 11.15
CA PRO A 180 0.44 8.54 10.52
C PRO A 180 0.58 8.45 8.99
N THR A 181 1.13 7.36 8.46
CA THR A 181 1.27 7.11 7.01
C THR A 181 0.20 6.18 6.44
N GLN A 182 -0.93 5.99 7.15
CA GLN A 182 -2.03 5.13 6.73
C GLN A 182 -2.51 5.44 5.31
N LYS A 183 -2.46 4.43 4.43
CA LYS A 183 -2.97 4.54 3.06
C LYS A 183 -4.51 4.47 3.05
N PRO A 184 -5.21 5.24 2.19
CA PRO A 184 -6.65 5.19 2.07
C PRO A 184 -7.14 3.81 1.63
N VAL A 185 -8.15 3.27 2.30
CA VAL A 185 -8.76 1.98 1.92
C VAL A 185 -9.30 2.00 0.48
N PRO A 186 -10.01 3.05 0.01
CA PRO A 186 -10.51 3.08 -1.38
C PRO A 186 -9.40 2.99 -2.44
N LEU A 187 -8.21 3.53 -2.14
CA LEU A 187 -7.08 3.42 -3.05
C LEU A 187 -6.56 1.98 -3.10
N LEU A 188 -6.39 1.35 -1.94
CA LEU A 188 -5.90 -0.01 -1.82
C LEU A 188 -6.89 -1.01 -2.43
N GLU A 189 -8.18 -0.85 -2.20
CA GLU A 189 -9.23 -1.65 -2.83
C GLU A 189 -9.16 -1.55 -4.36
N ARG A 190 -8.96 -0.35 -4.93
CA ARG A 190 -8.83 -0.19 -6.39
C ARG A 190 -7.64 -0.99 -6.92
N LEU A 191 -6.49 -0.92 -6.25
CA LEU A 191 -5.30 -1.66 -6.64
C LEU A 191 -5.52 -3.17 -6.48
N ILE A 192 -6.04 -3.62 -5.35
CA ILE A 192 -6.32 -5.04 -5.10
C ILE A 192 -7.28 -5.60 -6.13
N TYR A 193 -8.37 -4.89 -6.44
CA TYR A 193 -9.35 -5.30 -7.44
C TYR A 193 -8.70 -5.56 -8.81
N LEU A 194 -7.80 -4.67 -9.25
CA LEU A 194 -7.14 -4.80 -10.55
C LEU A 194 -6.31 -6.07 -10.67
N PHE A 195 -5.67 -6.53 -9.59
CA PHE A 195 -4.67 -7.61 -9.67
C PHE A 195 -5.12 -8.94 -9.04
N THR A 196 -6.35 -9.03 -8.53
CA THR A 196 -6.84 -10.21 -7.79
C THR A 196 -8.31 -10.49 -8.06
N ASP A 197 -8.73 -11.74 -7.85
CA ASP A 197 -10.15 -12.14 -7.84
C ASP A 197 -10.64 -12.44 -6.42
N PRO A 198 -11.97 -12.47 -6.17
CA PRO A 198 -12.51 -12.99 -4.92
C PRO A 198 -11.91 -14.36 -4.58
N GLY A 199 -11.51 -14.57 -3.33
CA GLY A 199 -10.82 -15.78 -2.90
C GLY A 199 -9.29 -15.71 -2.96
N ASP A 200 -8.71 -14.81 -3.75
CA ASP A 200 -7.25 -14.65 -3.80
C ASP A 200 -6.66 -14.15 -2.49
N VAL A 201 -5.34 -14.38 -2.36
CA VAL A 201 -4.55 -13.96 -1.20
C VAL A 201 -3.81 -12.66 -1.53
N VAL A 202 -3.96 -11.69 -0.63
CA VAL A 202 -3.24 -10.42 -0.60
C VAL A 202 -2.36 -10.40 0.66
N ILE A 203 -1.09 -10.04 0.51
CA ILE A 203 -0.15 -9.96 1.64
C ILE A 203 0.43 -8.55 1.77
N ASP A 204 0.49 -8.05 3.00
CA ASP A 204 1.19 -6.81 3.38
C ASP A 204 2.27 -7.07 4.46
N PRO A 205 3.56 -7.18 4.10
CA PRO A 205 4.62 -7.45 5.07
C PRO A 205 4.96 -6.25 5.96
N CYS A 206 4.38 -5.07 5.71
CA CYS A 206 4.59 -3.83 6.47
C CYS A 206 3.24 -3.17 6.73
N ALA A 207 2.32 -3.94 7.35
CA ALA A 207 0.91 -3.64 7.31
C ALA A 207 0.51 -2.36 8.07
N GLY A 208 1.29 -1.90 9.05
CA GLY A 208 1.03 -0.67 9.79
C GLY A 208 -0.38 -0.69 10.40
N SER A 209 -1.25 0.21 9.92
CA SER A 209 -2.66 0.27 10.32
C SER A 209 -3.51 -0.93 9.92
N GLY A 210 -3.03 -1.81 9.04
CA GLY A 210 -3.77 -2.94 8.46
C GLY A 210 -4.77 -2.54 7.38
N SER A 211 -4.66 -1.34 6.81
CA SER A 211 -5.59 -0.83 5.78
C SER A 211 -5.65 -1.70 4.52
N THR A 212 -4.53 -2.33 4.16
CA THR A 212 -4.49 -3.34 3.07
C THR A 212 -5.38 -4.53 3.38
N LEU A 213 -5.41 -4.98 4.62
CA LEU A 213 -6.09 -6.22 5.00
C LEU A 213 -7.60 -6.03 4.96
N ILE A 214 -8.10 -4.90 5.47
CA ILE A 214 -9.53 -4.57 5.34
C ILE A 214 -9.92 -4.30 3.89
N ALA A 215 -9.06 -3.67 3.09
CA ALA A 215 -9.31 -3.48 1.66
C ALA A 215 -9.43 -4.82 0.92
N ALA A 216 -8.60 -5.80 1.28
CA ALA A 216 -8.71 -7.15 0.76
C ALA A 216 -10.02 -7.83 1.21
N GLU A 217 -10.36 -7.72 2.50
CA GLU A 217 -11.55 -8.34 3.07
C GLU A 217 -12.86 -7.76 2.51
N ASN A 218 -12.97 -6.43 2.38
CA ASN A 218 -14.11 -5.74 1.76
C ASN A 218 -14.42 -6.28 0.36
N LEU A 219 -13.35 -6.61 -0.39
CA LEU A 219 -13.42 -7.17 -1.74
C LEU A 219 -13.58 -8.71 -1.75
N GLY A 220 -13.71 -9.37 -0.61
CA GLY A 220 -13.82 -10.82 -0.55
C GLY A 220 -12.51 -11.55 -0.90
N ARG A 221 -11.35 -10.94 -0.64
CA ARG A 221 -10.02 -11.58 -0.68
C ARG A 221 -9.58 -11.96 0.74
N LYS A 222 -8.53 -12.78 0.86
CA LYS A 222 -7.90 -13.11 2.14
C LYS A 222 -6.70 -12.19 2.34
N GLY A 223 -6.73 -11.37 3.38
CA GLY A 223 -5.63 -10.46 3.72
C GLY A 223 -4.75 -11.04 4.81
N TYR A 224 -3.44 -11.07 4.61
CA TYR A 224 -2.45 -11.40 5.67
C TYR A 224 -1.43 -10.29 5.79
N GLY A 225 -1.14 -9.85 7.01
CA GLY A 225 -0.16 -8.82 7.24
C GLY A 225 0.77 -9.09 8.40
N PHE A 226 1.88 -8.36 8.42
CA PHE A 226 2.87 -8.37 9.50
C PHE A 226 3.09 -6.95 10.01
N GLU A 227 3.10 -6.79 11.32
CA GLU A 227 3.38 -5.53 12.00
C GLU A 227 4.11 -5.81 13.33
N ILE A 228 5.22 -5.12 13.57
CA ILE A 228 6.07 -5.38 14.74
C ILE A 228 5.63 -4.59 15.98
N LYS A 229 5.00 -3.44 15.81
CA LYS A 229 4.52 -2.59 16.90
C LYS A 229 3.14 -3.08 17.38
N LYS A 230 3.14 -3.58 18.62
CA LYS A 230 1.93 -4.06 19.32
C LYS A 230 0.80 -3.04 19.33
N GLU A 231 1.12 -1.75 19.48
CA GLU A 231 0.14 -0.67 19.48
C GLU A 231 -0.67 -0.61 18.18
N PHE A 232 -0.03 -0.77 17.01
CA PHE A 232 -0.71 -0.79 15.73
C PHE A 232 -1.52 -2.07 15.52
N CYS A 233 -1.01 -3.23 15.97
CA CYS A 233 -1.82 -4.46 15.96
C CYS A 233 -3.07 -4.36 16.84
N HIS A 234 -2.94 -3.75 18.03
CA HIS A 234 -4.06 -3.53 18.93
C HIS A 234 -5.08 -2.55 18.34
N ALA A 235 -4.61 -1.42 17.79
CA ALA A 235 -5.46 -0.45 17.12
C ALA A 235 -6.15 -1.03 15.89
N PHE A 236 -5.46 -1.89 15.12
CA PHE A 236 -6.07 -2.61 14.01
C PHE A 236 -7.26 -3.45 14.49
N ASN A 237 -7.07 -4.34 15.47
CA ASN A 237 -8.12 -5.25 15.94
C ASN A 237 -9.32 -4.51 16.56
N ASN A 238 -9.07 -3.39 17.25
CA ASN A 238 -10.11 -2.70 18.01
C ASN A 238 -10.78 -1.52 17.29
N GLN A 239 -10.14 -0.96 16.26
CA GLN A 239 -10.62 0.25 15.59
C GLN A 239 -10.73 0.08 14.07
N VAL A 240 -9.72 -0.50 13.42
CA VAL A 240 -9.68 -0.58 11.94
C VAL A 240 -10.45 -1.79 11.41
N HIS A 241 -10.21 -2.98 11.94
CA HIS A 241 -10.88 -4.21 11.49
C HIS A 241 -12.41 -4.16 11.67
N PRO A 242 -12.99 -3.57 12.74
CA PRO A 242 -14.43 -3.38 12.85
C PRO A 242 -15.05 -2.47 11.79
N SER A 243 -14.26 -1.69 11.04
CA SER A 243 -14.76 -0.81 9.97
C SER A 243 -14.85 -1.50 8.60
N VAL A 244 -14.71 -2.82 8.54
CA VAL A 244 -14.92 -3.61 7.30
C VAL A 244 -16.33 -3.37 6.79
N GLU A 245 -16.43 -3.00 5.51
CA GLU A 245 -17.68 -2.83 4.78
C GLU A 245 -17.65 -3.79 3.58
N GLU A 246 -18.19 -5.00 3.73
CA GLU A 246 -18.23 -5.97 2.63
C GLU A 246 -19.04 -5.42 1.44
N GLY A 247 -18.44 -5.38 0.25
CA GLY A 247 -19.12 -4.87 -0.94
C GLY A 247 -18.20 -4.57 -2.11
N LEU A 248 -18.78 -4.56 -3.33
CA LEU A 248 -18.05 -4.13 -4.51
C LEU A 248 -17.86 -2.60 -4.49
N PRO A 249 -16.71 -2.11 -4.95
CA PRO A 249 -16.36 -0.72 -4.74
C PRO A 249 -17.14 0.25 -5.64
N LEU A 250 -17.41 1.43 -5.10
CA LEU A 250 -18.24 2.46 -5.73
C LEU A 250 -17.68 3.01 -7.04
N TRP A 251 -16.36 2.90 -7.30
CA TRP A 251 -15.75 3.35 -8.57
C TRP A 251 -15.99 2.39 -9.74
N ASP A 252 -16.50 1.18 -9.49
CA ASP A 252 -16.96 0.29 -10.56
C ASP A 252 -18.44 0.56 -10.87
N THR A 253 -18.68 1.55 -11.72
CA THR A 253 -20.04 1.90 -12.19
C THR A 253 -20.69 0.79 -13.03
N SER A 254 -19.90 -0.17 -13.54
CA SER A 254 -20.41 -1.32 -14.32
C SER A 254 -20.99 -2.42 -13.43
N ALA A 255 -20.39 -2.67 -12.26
CA ALA A 255 -20.94 -3.60 -11.26
C ALA A 255 -22.24 -3.05 -10.62
N ASN A 256 -22.32 -1.74 -10.42
CA ASN A 256 -23.52 -1.06 -9.91
C ASN A 256 -24.71 -1.09 -10.88
N THR A 257 -24.48 -1.28 -12.18
CA THR A 257 -25.57 -1.41 -13.17
C THR A 257 -26.16 -2.82 -13.22
N ALA A 258 -25.37 -3.87 -12.93
CA ALA A 258 -25.84 -5.24 -12.89
C ALA A 258 -26.80 -5.51 -11.71
N LYS A 259 -26.48 -4.98 -10.51
CA LYS A 259 -27.35 -5.12 -9.32
C LYS A 259 -28.72 -4.44 -9.47
N ARG A 260 -28.84 -3.38 -10.27
CA ARG A 260 -30.12 -2.68 -10.52
C ARG A 260 -31.02 -3.40 -11.53
N ARG A 261 -30.50 -4.33 -12.33
CA ARG A 261 -31.27 -5.07 -13.35
C ARG A 261 -31.86 -6.38 -12.82
N THR A 262 -31.36 -6.90 -11.69
CA THR A 262 -31.87 -8.13 -11.06
C THR A 262 -32.90 -7.83 -9.95
N SER A 263 -33.16 -6.56 -9.67
CA SER A 263 -34.11 -6.08 -8.66
C SER A 263 -35.24 -5.23 -9.26
N ALA A 264 -35.51 -5.40 -10.56
CA ALA A 264 -36.57 -4.73 -11.31
C ALA A 264 -37.43 -5.78 -12.02
#